data_AF-A0A8R7PX98-F1
#
_entry.id   AF-A0A8R7PX98-F1
#
_cell.length_a   1.000
_cell.length_b   1.000
_cell.length_c   1.000
_cell.angle_alpha   90.00
_cell.angle_beta   90.00
_cell.angle_gamma   90.00
#
_symmetry.space_group_name_H-M   'P 1'
#
loop_
_entity.id
_entity.type
_entity.pdbx_description
1 polymer ?
#
loop_
_entity_poly.entity_id
_entity_poly.type
_entity_poly.pdbx_seq_one_letter_code
_entity_poly.pdbx_strand_id
1 'polypeptide(L)'
;MAHLMQEIFGYTDELSRALQKQDQDIVHAIELVDITKYHLEGLRTDPGWDDFLKKVTSFCTKHKIKIADMEGPYFPAGRPRRGFFNGAKNYHRFKVDMYVSVIDRKISELNGRFDEVNTDLLSCMAAFCPLRLFAAYDQEKLVRLATKFYANDFTSDELARLPWQLNMYVTHVRRDERFQNLKNLCELSVMLVETNKHEQYYIVYKLLKLVLILPVATASVERVFSSMNHVKNKLRSKMGDDYLNNCLVTFVEREFFNQVKDEDVINLFQKGDRKVIL
;
A
#
# COMPACT_ATOMS: atom_id res chain seq x y z
N MET A 1 7.13 -25.43 3.05
CA MET A 1 6.19 -24.29 3.21
C MET A 1 6.62 -23.31 4.27
N ALA A 2 6.83 -23.71 5.54
CA ALA A 2 7.25 -22.77 6.59
C ALA A 2 8.54 -21.99 6.24
N HIS A 3 9.61 -22.68 5.81
CA HIS A 3 10.85 -22.02 5.38
C HIS A 3 10.67 -21.09 4.16
N LEU A 4 9.78 -21.43 3.23
CA LEU A 4 9.47 -20.58 2.08
C LEU A 4 8.80 -19.28 2.53
N MET A 5 7.84 -19.38 3.44
CA MET A 5 7.19 -18.20 4.02
C MET A 5 8.17 -17.36 4.83
N GLN A 6 9.08 -17.99 5.57
CA GLN A 6 10.11 -17.28 6.31
C GLN A 6 11.05 -16.48 5.40
N GLU A 7 11.51 -17.06 4.29
CA GLU A 7 12.36 -16.35 3.31
C GLU A 7 11.60 -15.19 2.65
N ILE A 8 10.40 -15.44 2.13
CA ILE A 8 9.58 -14.40 1.49
C ILE A 8 9.26 -13.28 2.48
N PHE A 9 8.80 -13.62 3.69
CA PHE A 9 8.50 -12.62 4.69
C PHE A 9 9.74 -11.89 5.19
N GLY A 10 10.89 -12.56 5.26
CA GLY A 10 12.17 -11.93 5.58
C GLY A 10 12.50 -10.77 4.64
N TYR A 11 12.34 -10.98 3.32
CA TYR A 11 12.56 -9.91 2.34
C TYR A 11 11.46 -8.83 2.33
N THR A 12 10.19 -9.18 2.63
CA THR A 12 9.08 -8.20 2.60
C THR A 12 8.83 -7.47 3.91
N ASP A 13 9.44 -7.89 5.02
CA ASP A 13 9.15 -7.35 6.37
C ASP A 13 9.51 -5.86 6.47
N GLU A 14 10.67 -5.46 5.95
CA GLU A 14 11.12 -4.06 5.99
C GLU A 14 10.21 -3.15 5.17
N LEU A 15 9.88 -3.56 3.94
CA LEU A 15 8.92 -2.86 3.09
C LEU A 15 7.56 -2.73 3.79
N SER A 16 7.05 -3.83 4.37
CA SER A 16 5.78 -3.85 5.08
C SER A 16 5.75 -2.86 6.24
N ARG A 17 6.83 -2.78 7.03
CA ARG A 17 6.94 -1.82 8.14
C ARG A 17 7.04 -0.39 7.63
N ALA A 18 7.83 -0.14 6.59
CA ALA A 18 7.98 1.18 5.99
C ALA A 18 6.63 1.73 5.48
N LEU A 19 5.86 0.89 4.78
CA LEU A 19 4.52 1.21 4.27
C LEU A 19 3.44 1.36 5.35
N GLN A 20 3.74 1.01 6.61
CA GLN A 20 2.81 1.14 7.74
C GLN A 20 3.17 2.29 8.71
N LYS A 21 4.33 2.93 8.55
CA LYS A 21 4.70 4.09 9.37
C LYS A 21 3.78 5.28 9.06
N GLN A 22 3.59 6.16 10.04
CA GLN A 22 2.79 7.39 9.88
C GLN A 22 3.61 8.52 9.20
N ASP A 23 4.92 8.53 9.43
CA ASP A 23 5.90 9.49 8.92
C ASP A 23 6.65 8.93 7.69
N GLN A 24 5.91 8.57 6.65
CA GLN A 24 6.50 7.92 5.47
C GLN A 24 7.33 8.90 4.64
N ASP A 25 8.58 8.53 4.40
CA ASP A 25 9.36 9.05 3.28
C ASP A 25 9.01 8.21 2.04
N ILE A 26 8.22 8.81 1.14
CA ILE A 26 7.77 8.17 -0.11
C ILE A 26 8.96 7.74 -0.97
N VAL A 27 10.07 8.51 -0.97
CA VAL A 27 11.28 8.16 -1.73
C VAL A 27 11.84 6.84 -1.23
N HIS A 28 12.01 6.74 0.08
CA HIS A 28 12.54 5.55 0.72
C HIS A 28 11.62 4.34 0.54
N ALA A 29 10.29 4.55 0.58
CA ALA A 29 9.33 3.49 0.34
C ALA A 29 9.44 2.91 -1.09
N ILE A 30 9.59 3.76 -2.11
CA ILE A 30 9.78 3.31 -3.51
C ILE A 30 11.08 2.53 -3.65
N GLU A 31 12.18 3.03 -3.08
CA GLU A 31 13.47 2.33 -3.09
C GLU A 31 13.36 0.93 -2.47
N LEU A 32 12.66 0.81 -1.33
CA LEU A 32 12.39 -0.49 -0.70
C LEU A 32 11.54 -1.41 -1.57
N VAL A 33 10.59 -0.88 -2.35
CA VAL A 33 9.81 -1.69 -3.31
C VAL A 33 10.75 -2.30 -4.35
N ASP A 34 11.64 -1.50 -4.95
CA ASP A 34 12.57 -1.96 -5.98
C ASP A 34 13.56 -2.99 -5.45
N ILE A 35 14.14 -2.74 -4.26
CA ILE A 35 15.02 -3.70 -3.57
C ILE A 35 14.29 -5.01 -3.26
N THR A 36 13.04 -4.93 -2.78
CA THR A 36 12.23 -6.12 -2.48
C THR A 36 11.95 -6.92 -3.75
N LYS A 37 11.59 -6.25 -4.85
CA LYS A 37 11.38 -6.90 -6.16
C LYS A 37 12.65 -7.60 -6.64
N TYR A 38 13.80 -6.92 -6.57
CA TYR A 38 15.10 -7.48 -6.94
C TYR A 38 15.41 -8.79 -6.18
N HIS A 39 15.19 -8.82 -4.87
CA HIS A 39 15.42 -10.03 -4.08
C HIS A 39 14.46 -11.17 -4.42
N LEU A 40 13.17 -10.87 -4.63
CA LEU A 40 12.17 -11.87 -5.02
C LEU A 40 12.46 -12.46 -6.41
N GLU A 41 12.90 -11.62 -7.36
CA GLU A 41 13.33 -12.07 -8.68
C GLU A 41 14.60 -12.92 -8.59
N GLY A 42 15.55 -12.57 -7.71
CA GLY A 42 16.72 -13.38 -7.40
C GLY A 42 16.33 -14.78 -6.88
N LEU A 43 15.37 -14.86 -5.96
CA LEU A 43 14.85 -16.13 -5.45
C LEU A 43 14.24 -17.00 -6.55
N ARG A 44 13.63 -16.40 -7.58
CA ARG A 44 13.03 -17.11 -8.71
C ARG A 44 14.05 -17.84 -9.59
N THR A 45 15.31 -17.41 -9.60
CA THR A 45 16.38 -17.99 -10.42
C THR A 45 16.78 -19.40 -9.97
N ASP A 46 17.42 -20.16 -10.85
CA ASP A 46 17.95 -21.50 -10.52
C ASP A 46 18.93 -21.48 -9.33
N PRO A 47 19.90 -20.54 -9.26
CA PRO A 47 20.74 -20.39 -8.07
C PRO A 47 19.96 -20.09 -6.79
N GLY A 48 18.92 -19.25 -6.88
CA GLY A 48 18.05 -18.93 -5.75
C GLY A 48 17.34 -20.16 -5.21
N TRP A 49 16.82 -21.02 -6.09
CA TRP A 49 16.26 -22.32 -5.73
C TRP A 49 17.28 -23.23 -5.07
N ASP A 50 18.49 -23.35 -5.63
CA ASP A 50 19.51 -24.25 -5.13
C ASP A 50 19.98 -23.86 -3.72
N ASP A 51 20.16 -22.56 -3.47
CA ASP A 51 20.54 -22.05 -2.14
C ASP A 51 19.41 -22.22 -1.13
N PHE A 52 18.16 -21.98 -1.53
CA PHE A 52 17.00 -22.28 -0.70
C PHE A 52 16.93 -23.78 -0.35
N LEU A 53 17.13 -24.65 -1.34
CA LEU A 53 17.09 -26.10 -1.15
C LEU A 53 18.21 -26.57 -0.22
N LYS A 54 19.43 -26.01 -0.31
CA LYS A 54 20.53 -26.28 0.63
C LYS A 54 20.15 -25.91 2.06
N LYS A 55 19.57 -24.72 2.28
CA LYS A 55 19.11 -24.28 3.61
C LYS A 55 18.07 -25.24 4.19
N VAL A 56 17.08 -25.64 3.40
CA VAL A 56 16.03 -26.59 3.82
C VAL A 56 16.62 -27.98 4.12
N THR A 57 17.52 -28.47 3.25
CA THR A 57 18.15 -29.78 3.41
C THR A 57 19.02 -29.83 4.67
N SER A 58 19.80 -28.77 4.93
CA SER A 58 20.58 -28.59 6.17
C SER A 58 19.70 -28.66 7.42
N PHE A 59 18.57 -27.93 7.42
CA PHE A 59 17.60 -27.97 8.50
C PHE A 59 17.02 -29.37 8.71
N CYS A 60 16.62 -30.05 7.64
CA CYS A 60 16.09 -31.42 7.71
C CYS A 60 17.12 -32.39 8.31
N THR A 61 18.37 -32.34 7.87
CA THR A 61 19.46 -33.17 8.40
C THR A 61 19.68 -32.91 9.89
N LYS A 62 19.73 -31.64 10.30
CA LYS A 62 19.90 -31.23 11.71
C LYS A 62 18.80 -31.79 12.62
N HIS A 63 17.56 -31.81 12.13
CA HIS A 63 16.39 -32.26 12.90
C HIS A 63 15.99 -33.71 12.62
N LYS A 64 16.82 -34.49 11.90
CA LYS A 64 16.56 -35.89 11.52
C LYS A 64 15.23 -36.08 10.76
N ILE A 65 14.83 -35.08 9.98
CA ILE A 65 13.64 -35.12 9.13
C ILE A 65 14.03 -35.81 7.82
N LYS A 66 13.23 -36.79 7.39
CA LYS A 66 13.45 -37.49 6.11
C LYS A 66 13.33 -36.52 4.94
N ILE A 67 14.42 -36.38 4.18
CA ILE A 67 14.46 -35.57 2.96
C ILE A 67 13.75 -36.34 1.83
N ALA A 68 12.94 -35.63 1.04
CA ALA A 68 12.30 -36.20 -0.13
C ALA A 68 13.31 -36.37 -1.27
N ASP A 69 13.25 -37.52 -1.95
CA ASP A 69 13.99 -37.74 -3.18
C ASP A 69 13.38 -36.89 -4.31
N MET A 70 14.14 -35.92 -4.83
CA MET A 70 13.67 -34.96 -5.82
C MET A 70 13.35 -35.61 -7.17
N GLU A 71 14.03 -36.70 -7.52
CA GLU A 71 13.76 -37.47 -8.74
C GLU A 71 12.63 -38.48 -8.57
N GLY A 72 12.28 -38.78 -7.30
CA GLY A 72 11.20 -39.68 -6.96
C GLY A 72 9.80 -39.12 -7.25
N PRO A 73 8.78 -39.99 -7.31
CA PRO A 73 7.39 -39.59 -7.47
C PRO A 73 6.89 -38.81 -6.26
N TYR A 74 6.10 -37.77 -6.51
CA TYR A 74 5.45 -36.98 -5.48
C TYR A 74 4.21 -37.68 -4.93
N PHE A 75 4.12 -37.74 -3.59
CA PHE A 75 2.97 -38.26 -2.88
C PHE A 75 2.39 -37.19 -1.95
N PRO A 76 1.13 -36.78 -2.13
CA PRO A 76 0.50 -35.79 -1.26
C PRO A 76 0.30 -36.33 0.16
N ALA A 77 0.71 -35.56 1.15
CA ALA A 77 0.53 -35.89 2.57
C ALA A 77 -0.97 -35.95 2.92
N GLY A 78 -1.38 -37.03 3.60
CA GLY A 78 -2.78 -37.21 4.05
C GLY A 78 -3.79 -37.54 2.95
N ARG A 79 -3.35 -37.82 1.72
CA ARG A 79 -4.24 -38.24 0.61
C ARG A 79 -3.86 -39.63 0.09
N PRO A 80 -4.82 -40.37 -0.50
CA PRO A 80 -4.54 -41.65 -1.14
C PRO A 80 -3.50 -41.49 -2.24
N ARG A 81 -2.62 -42.48 -2.41
CA ARG A 81 -1.57 -42.50 -3.45
C ARG A 81 -2.13 -42.63 -4.89
N ARG A 82 -3.45 -42.59 -5.09
CA ARG A 82 -4.10 -42.76 -6.39
C ARG A 82 -4.69 -41.43 -6.88
N GLY A 83 -4.24 -40.99 -8.06
CA GLY A 83 -5.14 -40.36 -9.04
C GLY A 83 -5.08 -38.85 -9.29
N PHE A 84 -4.31 -38.04 -8.55
CA PHE A 84 -4.31 -36.58 -8.79
C PHE A 84 -2.99 -35.99 -9.31
N PHE A 85 -1.85 -36.66 -9.12
CA PHE A 85 -0.52 -36.19 -9.53
C PHE A 85 0.25 -37.29 -10.27
N ASN A 86 -0.41 -37.94 -11.24
CA ASN A 86 0.12 -39.09 -11.99
C ASN A 86 1.57 -38.85 -12.46
N GLY A 87 2.55 -39.46 -11.79
CA GLY A 87 3.96 -39.43 -12.19
C GLY A 87 4.70 -38.09 -12.00
N ALA A 88 4.13 -37.10 -11.33
CA ALA A 88 4.83 -35.84 -11.08
C ALA A 88 6.05 -36.06 -10.16
N LYS A 89 7.22 -35.56 -10.57
CA LYS A 89 8.43 -35.60 -9.73
C LYS A 89 8.30 -34.64 -8.55
N ASN A 90 8.89 -35.01 -7.40
CA ASN A 90 9.01 -34.13 -6.24
C ASN A 90 9.64 -32.79 -6.62
N TYR A 91 10.66 -32.79 -7.48
CA TYR A 91 11.28 -31.58 -7.99
C TYR A 91 10.27 -30.62 -8.63
N HIS A 92 9.47 -31.10 -9.60
CA HIS A 92 8.48 -30.27 -10.28
C HIS A 92 7.47 -29.70 -9.30
N ARG A 93 6.96 -30.54 -8.38
CA ARG A 93 5.97 -30.11 -7.40
C ARG A 93 6.51 -29.05 -6.44
N PHE A 94 7.70 -29.24 -5.90
CA PHE A 94 8.26 -28.31 -4.92
C PHE A 94 8.82 -27.05 -5.55
N LYS A 95 9.56 -27.16 -6.66
CA LYS A 95 10.14 -26.01 -7.34
C LYS A 95 9.08 -25.21 -8.11
N VAL A 96 8.38 -25.84 -9.04
CA VAL A 96 7.49 -25.13 -9.97
C VAL A 96 6.17 -24.77 -9.29
N ASP A 97 5.42 -25.77 -8.83
CA ASP A 97 4.04 -25.55 -8.36
C ASP A 97 3.97 -24.83 -7.01
N MET A 98 5.02 -24.88 -6.19
CA MET A 98 5.01 -24.33 -4.83
C MET A 98 5.96 -23.15 -4.66
N TYR A 99 7.25 -23.32 -4.98
CA TYR A 99 8.24 -22.28 -4.75
C TYR A 99 8.10 -21.12 -5.74
N VAL A 100 8.20 -21.41 -7.04
CA VAL A 100 8.06 -20.41 -8.11
C VAL A 100 6.67 -19.80 -8.10
N SER A 101 5.61 -20.60 -7.97
CA SER A 101 4.23 -20.07 -7.99
C SER A 101 3.94 -19.04 -6.89
N VAL A 102 4.48 -19.24 -5.68
CA VAL A 102 4.29 -18.30 -4.57
C VAL A 102 5.11 -17.03 -4.80
N ILE A 103 6.34 -17.16 -5.29
CA ILE A 103 7.19 -16.01 -5.63
C ILE A 103 6.59 -15.20 -6.76
N ASP A 104 6.19 -15.84 -7.85
CA ASP A 104 5.54 -15.20 -9.00
C ASP A 104 4.27 -14.47 -8.57
N ARG A 105 3.47 -15.07 -7.69
CA ARG A 105 2.30 -14.39 -7.14
C ARG A 105 2.67 -13.15 -6.34
N LYS A 106 3.72 -13.20 -5.52
CA LYS A 106 4.18 -12.03 -4.76
C LYS A 106 4.72 -10.92 -5.66
N ILE A 107 5.51 -11.27 -6.67
CA ILE A 107 6.03 -10.33 -7.66
C ILE A 107 4.86 -9.71 -8.45
N SER A 108 3.90 -10.52 -8.89
CA SER A 108 2.73 -10.04 -9.63
C SER A 108 1.87 -9.07 -8.82
N GLU A 109 1.64 -9.33 -7.53
CA GLU A 109 0.92 -8.41 -6.64
C GLU A 109 1.70 -7.11 -6.42
N LEU A 110 3.02 -7.17 -6.26
CA LEU A 110 3.86 -5.98 -6.15
C LEU A 110 3.88 -5.16 -7.43
N ASN A 111 3.95 -5.81 -8.59
CA ASN A 111 3.92 -5.13 -9.89
C ASN A 111 2.54 -4.54 -10.22
N GLY A 112 1.46 -5.20 -9.80
CA GLY A 112 0.11 -4.65 -9.96
C GLY A 112 -0.15 -3.44 -9.06
N ARG A 113 0.44 -3.39 -7.86
CA ARG A 113 0.30 -2.26 -6.93
C ARG A 113 1.24 -1.11 -7.26
N PHE A 114 2.48 -1.42 -7.61
CA PHE A 114 3.55 -0.46 -7.93
C PHE A 114 3.97 -0.64 -9.38
N ASP A 115 3.05 -0.31 -10.29
CA ASP A 115 3.32 -0.23 -11.72
C ASP A 115 4.12 1.05 -12.06
N GLU A 116 4.59 1.16 -13.29
CA GLU A 116 5.41 2.29 -13.74
C GLU A 116 4.71 3.64 -13.58
N VAL A 117 3.38 3.67 -13.72
CA VAL A 117 2.59 4.90 -13.61
C VAL A 117 2.47 5.33 -12.14
N ASN A 118 2.22 4.40 -11.23
CA ASN A 118 2.14 4.66 -9.81
C ASN A 118 3.52 5.02 -9.23
N THR A 119 4.60 4.38 -9.67
CA THR A 119 5.95 4.75 -9.23
C THR A 119 6.38 6.11 -9.77
N ASP A 120 6.02 6.46 -11.02
CA ASP A 120 6.24 7.80 -11.59
C ASP A 120 5.47 8.88 -10.81
N LEU A 121 4.19 8.63 -10.50
CA LEU A 121 3.38 9.51 -9.67
C LEU A 121 3.98 9.72 -8.28
N LEU A 122 4.31 8.62 -7.58
CA LEU A 122 4.89 8.67 -6.24
C LEU A 122 6.28 9.34 -6.24
N SER A 123 7.10 9.10 -7.27
CA SER A 123 8.40 9.76 -7.47
C SER A 123 8.23 11.27 -7.68
N CYS A 124 7.20 11.68 -8.41
CA CYS A 124 6.86 13.10 -8.55
C CYS A 124 6.35 13.71 -7.25
N MET A 125 5.51 13.00 -6.48
CA MET A 125 5.05 13.45 -5.16
C MET A 125 6.21 13.59 -4.17
N ALA A 126 7.17 12.67 -4.23
CA ALA A 126 8.39 12.68 -3.43
C ALA A 126 9.23 13.95 -3.61
N ALA A 127 9.17 14.61 -4.77
CA ALA A 127 9.89 15.86 -5.02
C ALA A 127 9.37 17.04 -4.17
N PHE A 128 8.20 16.91 -3.51
CA PHE A 128 7.72 17.86 -2.50
C PHE A 128 8.28 17.62 -1.09
N CYS A 129 9.00 16.53 -0.86
CA CYS A 129 9.45 16.12 0.47
C CYS A 129 10.30 17.22 1.13
N PRO A 130 9.93 17.72 2.33
CA PRO A 130 10.65 18.79 3.00
C PRO A 130 11.92 18.30 3.72
N LEU A 131 12.14 16.99 3.80
CA LEU A 131 13.28 16.40 4.49
C LEU A 131 14.61 16.91 3.93
N ARG A 132 15.59 17.06 4.82
CA ARG A 132 16.96 17.50 4.50
C ARG A 132 16.99 18.77 3.63
N LEU A 133 16.19 19.78 3.98
CA LEU A 133 16.09 21.05 3.26
C LEU A 133 15.64 20.88 1.79
N PHE A 134 14.65 20.02 1.58
CA PHE A 134 14.15 19.72 0.24
C PHE A 134 15.23 19.12 -0.67
N ALA A 135 15.99 18.14 -0.17
CA ALA A 135 17.06 17.49 -0.94
C ALA A 135 16.52 16.74 -2.17
N ALA A 136 15.32 16.17 -2.06
CA ALA A 136 14.64 15.45 -3.14
C ALA A 136 13.94 16.37 -4.15
N TYR A 137 14.01 17.70 -3.98
CA TYR A 137 13.31 18.64 -4.84
C TYR A 137 13.81 18.57 -6.29
N ASP A 138 12.85 18.40 -7.20
CA ASP A 138 13.06 18.33 -8.63
C ASP A 138 11.90 19.08 -9.31
N GLN A 139 12.22 20.21 -9.93
CA GLN A 139 11.24 21.08 -10.57
C GLN A 139 10.54 20.37 -11.74
N GLU A 140 11.27 19.60 -12.53
CA GLU A 140 10.73 18.95 -13.72
C GLU A 140 9.70 17.88 -13.34
N LYS A 141 9.99 17.10 -12.30
CA LYS A 141 9.04 16.13 -11.74
C LYS A 141 7.77 16.80 -11.21
N LEU A 142 7.89 17.95 -10.54
CA LEU A 142 6.72 18.68 -10.03
C LEU A 142 5.88 19.31 -11.14
N VAL A 143 6.51 19.80 -12.21
CA VAL A 143 5.79 20.28 -13.39
C VAL A 143 5.09 19.11 -14.09
N ARG A 144 5.77 17.97 -14.25
CA ARG A 144 5.19 16.72 -14.78
C ARG A 144 4.02 16.24 -13.93
N LEU A 145 4.09 16.38 -12.61
CA LEU A 145 2.98 16.05 -11.71
C LEU A 145 1.71 16.82 -12.08
N ALA A 146 1.83 18.14 -12.24
CA ALA A 146 0.71 19.00 -12.58
C ALA A 146 0.21 18.79 -14.02
N THR A 147 1.11 18.59 -14.99
CA THR A 147 0.73 18.50 -16.41
C THR A 147 0.25 17.13 -16.83
N LYS A 148 0.76 16.05 -16.23
CA LYS A 148 0.42 14.67 -16.62
C LYS A 148 -0.68 14.07 -15.75
N PHE A 149 -0.61 14.25 -14.43
CA PHE A 149 -1.51 13.57 -13.49
C PHE A 149 -2.69 14.44 -13.06
N TYR A 150 -2.48 15.75 -12.91
CA TYR A 150 -3.51 16.70 -12.45
C TYR A 150 -3.85 17.76 -13.50
N ALA A 151 -3.72 17.43 -14.79
CA ALA A 151 -3.90 18.40 -15.88
C ALA A 151 -5.24 19.15 -15.83
N ASN A 152 -6.30 18.45 -15.40
CA ASN A 152 -7.65 18.99 -15.31
C ASN A 152 -7.86 19.93 -14.11
N ASP A 153 -6.99 19.85 -13.10
CA ASP A 153 -7.09 20.68 -11.91
C ASP A 153 -6.45 22.05 -12.10
N PHE A 154 -5.65 22.26 -13.16
CA PHE A 154 -4.94 23.51 -13.42
C PHE A 154 -5.39 24.18 -14.71
N THR A 155 -5.35 25.52 -14.73
CA THR A 155 -5.52 26.27 -15.99
C THR A 155 -4.22 26.32 -16.79
N SER A 156 -4.30 26.56 -18.10
CA SER A 156 -3.12 26.71 -18.96
C SER A 156 -2.17 27.80 -18.46
N ASP A 157 -2.71 28.90 -17.93
CA ASP A 157 -1.93 30.00 -17.37
C ASP A 157 -1.24 29.60 -16.06
N GLU A 158 -1.91 28.83 -15.20
CA GLU A 158 -1.32 28.28 -13.98
C GLU A 158 -0.15 27.34 -14.32
N LEU A 159 -0.33 26.43 -15.27
CA LEU A 159 0.72 25.50 -15.71
C LEU A 159 1.93 26.22 -16.32
N ALA A 160 1.71 27.28 -17.09
CA ALA A 160 2.79 28.09 -17.66
C ALA A 160 3.60 28.85 -16.58
N ARG A 161 2.93 29.25 -15.49
CA ARG A 161 3.55 29.99 -14.37
C ARG A 161 4.18 29.08 -13.31
N LEU A 162 3.73 27.83 -13.21
CA LEU A 162 4.16 26.87 -12.21
C LEU A 162 5.69 26.73 -12.08
N PRO A 163 6.47 26.59 -13.17
CA PRO A 163 7.93 26.47 -13.06
C PRO A 163 8.55 27.67 -12.31
N TRP A 164 8.17 28.89 -12.68
CA TRP A 164 8.68 30.10 -12.05
C TRP A 164 8.28 30.20 -10.58
N GLN A 165 7.03 29.87 -10.27
CA GLN A 165 6.53 29.90 -8.89
C GLN A 165 7.24 28.86 -8.01
N LEU A 166 7.50 27.66 -8.54
CA LEU A 166 8.26 26.60 -7.85
C LEU A 166 9.71 27.03 -7.51
N ASN A 167 10.41 27.68 -8.45
CA ASN A 167 11.77 28.18 -8.21
C ASN A 167 11.84 29.27 -7.13
N MET A 168 10.86 30.18 -7.14
CA MET A 168 10.74 31.20 -6.11
C MET A 168 10.38 30.57 -4.75
N TYR A 169 9.44 29.63 -4.75
CA TYR A 169 9.01 28.89 -3.57
C TYR A 169 10.18 28.17 -2.89
N VAL A 170 10.92 27.34 -3.62
CA VAL A 170 12.00 26.52 -3.02
C VAL A 170 13.12 27.41 -2.47
N THR A 171 13.45 28.50 -3.16
CA THR A 171 14.46 29.47 -2.70
C THR A 171 14.02 30.16 -1.42
N HIS A 172 12.74 30.53 -1.34
CA HIS A 172 12.19 31.19 -0.16
C HIS A 172 12.11 30.24 1.04
N VAL A 173 11.63 29.01 0.82
CA VAL A 173 11.46 28.02 1.89
C VAL A 173 12.81 27.54 2.42
N ARG A 174 13.84 27.34 1.57
CA ARG A 174 15.19 26.97 2.01
C ARG A 174 15.90 28.04 2.84
N ARG A 175 15.53 29.31 2.69
CA ARG A 175 16.11 30.44 3.44
C ARG A 175 15.40 30.73 4.75
N ASP A 176 14.19 30.22 4.95
CA ASP A 176 13.37 30.49 6.13
C ASP A 176 13.64 29.40 7.18
N GLU A 177 14.22 29.78 8.32
CA GLU A 177 14.63 28.86 9.39
C GLU A 177 13.46 28.01 9.91
N ARG A 178 12.23 28.52 9.83
CA ARG A 178 11.02 27.82 10.27
C ARG A 178 10.72 26.55 9.48
N PHE A 179 11.31 26.39 8.29
CA PHE A 179 11.11 25.22 7.43
C PHE A 179 12.23 24.18 7.52
N GLN A 180 13.26 24.38 8.35
CA GLN A 180 14.45 23.51 8.36
C GLN A 180 14.20 22.12 8.95
N ASN A 181 13.26 21.97 9.89
CA ASN A 181 13.06 20.76 10.68
C ASN A 181 11.70 20.06 10.44
N LEU A 182 11.13 20.22 9.25
CA LEU A 182 9.86 19.60 8.90
C LEU A 182 10.04 18.12 8.59
N LYS A 183 9.20 17.27 9.19
CA LYS A 183 9.29 15.81 9.08
C LYS A 183 8.43 15.25 7.96
N ASN A 184 7.35 15.92 7.60
CA ASN A 184 6.37 15.40 6.64
C ASN A 184 5.66 16.52 5.87
N LEU A 185 4.91 16.13 4.83
CA LEU A 185 4.16 17.05 3.98
C LEU A 185 3.00 17.76 4.71
N CYS A 186 2.45 17.15 5.77
CA CYS A 186 1.39 17.76 6.58
C CYS A 186 1.94 18.97 7.36
N GLU A 187 3.06 18.80 8.05
CA GLU A 187 3.77 19.90 8.74
C GLU A 187 4.13 21.01 7.75
N LEU A 188 4.63 20.66 6.56
CA LEU A 188 4.87 21.64 5.49
C LEU A 188 3.61 22.44 5.15
N SER A 189 2.48 21.76 4.97
CA SER A 189 1.22 22.43 4.62
C SER A 189 0.74 23.40 5.70
N VAL A 190 0.89 23.04 6.99
CA VAL A 190 0.54 23.89 8.13
C VAL A 190 1.46 25.11 8.18
N MET A 191 2.77 24.92 8.05
CA MET A 191 3.74 26.03 8.06
C MET A 191 3.53 27.01 6.91
N LEU A 192 3.13 26.54 5.72
CA LEU A 192 2.80 27.44 4.61
C LEU A 192 1.57 28.31 4.89
N VAL A 193 0.61 27.79 5.66
CA VAL A 193 -0.56 28.55 6.11
C VAL A 193 -0.14 29.58 7.16
N GLU A 194 0.56 29.16 8.21
CA GLU A 194 1.00 30.04 9.30
C GLU A 194 1.87 31.21 8.82
N THR A 195 2.66 30.99 7.77
CA THR A 195 3.55 32.02 7.21
C THR A 195 2.92 32.84 6.08
N ASN A 196 1.61 32.68 5.82
CA ASN A 196 0.86 33.27 4.70
C ASN A 196 1.46 33.01 3.30
N LYS A 197 2.34 32.01 3.17
CA LYS A 197 2.99 31.65 1.89
C LYS A 197 2.06 30.89 0.96
N HIS A 198 1.02 30.28 1.51
CA HIS A 198 -0.02 29.59 0.75
C HIS A 198 -0.75 30.51 -0.24
N GLU A 199 -0.92 31.81 0.07
CA GLU A 199 -1.50 32.79 -0.86
C GLU A 199 -0.48 33.26 -1.91
N GLN A 200 0.75 33.55 -1.47
CA GLN A 200 1.83 34.00 -2.35
C GLN A 200 2.22 32.95 -3.40
N TYR A 201 2.21 31.68 -3.01
CA TYR A 201 2.55 30.53 -3.85
C TYR A 201 1.34 29.63 -4.09
N TYR A 202 0.19 30.21 -4.47
CA TYR A 202 -1.09 29.50 -4.54
C TYR A 202 -1.10 28.28 -5.48
N ILE A 203 -0.36 28.29 -6.61
CA ILE A 203 -0.32 27.15 -7.55
C ILE A 203 0.46 25.99 -6.92
N VAL A 204 1.59 26.30 -6.28
CA VAL A 204 2.40 25.32 -5.54
C VAL A 204 1.60 24.74 -4.38
N TYR A 205 0.89 25.58 -3.62
CA TYR A 205 0.06 25.14 -2.51
C TYR A 205 -1.13 24.29 -2.97
N LYS A 206 -1.75 24.64 -4.10
CA LYS A 206 -2.79 23.84 -4.76
C LYS A 206 -2.27 22.46 -5.15
N LEU A 207 -1.07 22.38 -5.75
CA LEU A 207 -0.43 21.10 -6.07
C LEU A 207 -0.13 20.28 -4.80
N LEU A 208 0.38 20.91 -3.73
CA LEU A 208 0.61 20.25 -2.44
C LEU A 208 -0.70 19.68 -1.85
N LYS A 209 -1.83 20.39 -1.95
CA LYS A 209 -3.12 19.86 -1.51
C LYS A 209 -3.50 18.59 -2.25
N LEU A 210 -3.34 18.57 -3.57
CA LEU A 210 -3.65 17.38 -4.39
C LEU A 210 -2.78 16.18 -3.96
N VAL A 211 -1.49 16.42 -3.72
CA VAL A 211 -0.55 15.42 -3.21
C VAL A 211 -1.00 14.86 -1.85
N LEU A 212 -1.50 15.70 -0.95
CA LEU A 212 -1.99 15.27 0.37
C LEU A 212 -3.33 14.52 0.32
N ILE A 213 -4.20 14.86 -0.63
CA ILE A 213 -5.53 14.26 -0.75
C ILE A 213 -5.45 12.83 -1.31
N LEU A 214 -4.55 12.57 -2.26
CA LEU A 214 -4.50 11.29 -2.96
C LEU A 214 -4.30 10.08 -2.02
N PRO A 215 -3.31 10.05 -1.09
CA PRO A 215 -3.13 8.93 -0.16
C PRO A 215 -4.32 8.75 0.80
N VAL A 216 -4.97 9.85 1.19
CA VAL A 216 -6.14 9.81 2.08
C VAL A 216 -7.34 9.21 1.36
N ALA A 217 -7.56 9.59 0.11
CA ALA A 217 -8.65 9.08 -0.71
C ALA A 217 -8.50 7.58 -0.98
N THR A 218 -7.32 7.12 -1.40
CA THR A 218 -7.07 5.70 -1.67
C THR A 218 -7.21 4.83 -0.42
N ALA A 219 -6.59 5.23 0.69
CA ALA A 219 -6.65 4.47 1.94
C ALA A 219 -8.07 4.42 2.54
N SER A 220 -8.86 5.50 2.39
CA SER A 220 -10.24 5.54 2.87
C SER A 220 -11.12 4.55 2.11
N VAL A 221 -11.00 4.52 0.77
CA VAL A 221 -11.75 3.59 -0.07
C VAL A 221 -11.39 2.13 0.27
N GLU A 222 -10.11 1.79 0.37
CA GLU A 222 -9.66 0.44 0.75
C GLU A 222 -10.17 0.01 2.14
N ARG A 223 -10.16 0.94 3.12
CA ARG A 223 -10.68 0.70 4.47
C ARG A 223 -12.18 0.37 4.45
N VAL A 224 -12.97 1.09 3.64
CA VAL A 224 -14.40 0.85 3.47
C VAL A 224 -14.64 -0.52 2.84
N PHE A 225 -13.88 -0.90 1.79
CA PHE A 225 -14.00 -2.22 1.17
C PHE A 225 -13.59 -3.36 2.11
N SER A 226 -12.54 -3.19 2.91
CA SER A 226 -12.14 -4.15 3.94
C SER A 226 -13.22 -4.32 5.00
N SER A 227 -13.77 -3.20 5.48
CA SER A 227 -14.89 -3.18 6.42
C SER A 227 -16.12 -3.88 5.84
N MET A 228 -16.41 -3.64 4.56
CA MET A 228 -17.50 -4.29 3.84
C MET A 228 -17.32 -5.81 3.81
N ASN A 229 -16.12 -6.32 3.54
CA ASN A 229 -15.86 -7.75 3.59
C ASN A 229 -16.09 -8.35 4.99
N HIS A 230 -15.83 -7.58 6.05
CA HIS A 230 -16.09 -8.02 7.42
C HIS A 230 -17.59 -8.04 7.75
N VAL A 231 -18.33 -7.01 7.31
CA VAL A 231 -19.79 -6.89 7.49
C VAL A 231 -20.53 -7.95 6.66
N LYS A 232 -20.17 -8.10 5.38
CA LYS A 232 -20.62 -9.15 4.45
C LYS A 232 -19.82 -10.44 4.65
N ASN A 233 -19.88 -11.00 5.85
CA ASN A 233 -19.33 -12.33 6.08
C ASN A 233 -20.14 -13.40 5.31
N LYS A 234 -19.57 -14.61 5.16
CA LYS A 234 -20.16 -15.71 4.35
C LYS A 234 -21.57 -16.13 4.76
N LEU A 235 -21.99 -15.80 5.99
CA LEU A 235 -23.32 -16.07 6.57
C LEU A 235 -24.33 -14.92 6.35
N ARG A 236 -23.88 -13.69 6.04
CA ARG A 236 -24.71 -12.49 5.77
C ARG A 236 -24.64 -12.05 4.30
N SER A 237 -24.47 -12.99 3.38
CA SER A 237 -24.30 -12.71 1.94
C SER A 237 -25.57 -12.17 1.25
N LYS A 238 -26.74 -12.32 1.89
CA LYS A 238 -28.02 -11.71 1.45
C LYS A 238 -28.39 -10.59 2.39
N MET A 239 -27.98 -9.38 2.05
CA MET A 239 -28.28 -8.15 2.79
C MET A 239 -28.63 -7.07 1.78
N GLY A 240 -29.72 -6.32 2.02
CA GLY A 240 -30.11 -5.21 1.15
C GLY A 240 -29.13 -4.05 1.22
N ASP A 241 -29.02 -3.28 0.13
CA ASP A 241 -28.03 -2.21 0.00
C ASP A 241 -28.19 -1.11 1.06
N ASP A 242 -29.44 -0.73 1.39
CA ASP A 242 -29.69 0.26 2.44
C ASP A 242 -29.21 -0.19 3.81
N TYR A 243 -29.48 -1.45 4.16
CA TYR A 243 -29.06 -2.01 5.44
C TYR A 243 -27.53 -2.20 5.49
N LEU A 244 -26.90 -2.60 4.38
CA LEU A 244 -25.45 -2.64 4.25
C LEU A 244 -24.83 -1.27 4.50
N ASN A 245 -25.34 -0.23 3.83
CA ASN A 245 -24.83 1.12 3.93
C ASN A 245 -24.93 1.62 5.37
N ASN A 246 -26.07 1.44 6.03
CA ASN A 246 -26.24 1.81 7.43
C ASN A 246 -25.23 1.08 8.35
N CYS A 247 -25.04 -0.23 8.17
CA CYS A 247 -24.03 -0.98 8.93
C CYS A 247 -22.60 -0.53 8.64
N LEU A 248 -22.27 -0.23 7.39
CA LEU A 248 -20.94 0.26 7.00
C LEU A 248 -20.62 1.60 7.66
N VAL A 249 -21.56 2.55 7.66
CA VAL A 249 -21.37 3.85 8.34
C VAL A 249 -21.09 3.64 9.82
N THR A 250 -21.89 2.82 10.52
CA THR A 250 -21.67 2.54 11.95
C THR A 250 -20.33 1.85 12.24
N PHE A 251 -19.81 1.05 11.29
CA PHE A 251 -18.58 0.30 11.47
C PHE A 251 -17.33 1.13 11.16
N VAL A 252 -17.37 1.94 10.10
CA VAL A 252 -16.27 2.83 9.72
C VAL A 252 -16.15 3.99 10.71
N GLU A 253 -17.26 4.62 11.05
CA GLU A 253 -17.34 5.76 11.98
C GLU A 253 -17.61 5.29 13.42
N ARG A 254 -17.05 4.15 13.82
CA ARG A 254 -17.32 3.53 15.12
C ARG A 254 -16.99 4.46 16.30
N GLU A 255 -15.97 5.29 16.15
CA GLU A 255 -15.59 6.28 17.17
C GLU A 255 -16.69 7.31 17.43
N PHE A 256 -17.36 7.78 16.38
CA PHE A 256 -18.51 8.69 16.50
C PHE A 256 -19.77 7.95 16.93
N PHE A 257 -20.00 6.73 16.41
CA PHE A 257 -21.15 5.92 16.80
C PHE A 257 -21.14 5.59 18.30
N ASN A 258 -19.97 5.32 18.89
CA ASN A 258 -19.83 5.08 20.32
C ASN A 258 -20.17 6.30 21.20
N GLN A 259 -20.23 7.52 20.63
CA GLN A 259 -20.61 8.74 21.35
C GLN A 259 -22.13 8.95 21.37
N VAL A 260 -22.88 8.20 20.56
CA VAL A 260 -24.35 8.28 20.50
C VAL A 260 -24.93 7.62 21.76
N LYS A 261 -25.85 8.32 22.45
CA LYS A 261 -26.53 7.76 23.63
C LYS A 261 -27.67 6.84 23.21
N ASP A 262 -27.83 5.74 23.93
CA ASP A 262 -28.92 4.78 23.69
C ASP A 262 -30.31 5.44 23.78
N GLU A 263 -30.47 6.41 24.69
CA GLU A 263 -31.71 7.19 24.86
C GLU A 263 -32.11 7.94 23.58
N ASP A 264 -31.13 8.52 22.87
CA ASP A 264 -31.37 9.25 21.62
C ASP A 264 -31.82 8.29 20.50
N VAL A 265 -31.24 7.09 20.45
CA VAL A 265 -31.63 6.03 19.50
C VAL A 265 -33.06 5.57 19.77
N ILE A 266 -33.42 5.34 21.03
CA ILE A 266 -34.76 4.91 21.44
C ILE A 266 -35.79 6.00 21.09
N ASN A 267 -35.50 7.26 21.40
CA ASN A 267 -36.39 8.38 21.12
C ASN A 267 -36.59 8.60 19.61
N LEU A 268 -35.55 8.45 18.79
CA LEU A 268 -35.64 8.53 17.34
C LEU A 268 -36.49 7.37 16.78
N PHE A 269 -36.28 6.16 17.30
CA PHE A 269 -37.01 4.97 16.89
C PHE A 269 -38.50 5.05 17.23
N GLN A 270 -38.85 5.64 18.38
CA GLN A 270 -40.23 5.85 18.81
C GLN A 270 -40.95 6.94 18.01
N LYS A 271 -40.22 7.92 17.46
CA LYS A 271 -40.77 8.99 16.60
C LYS A 271 -41.06 8.54 15.17
N GLY A 272 -40.51 7.41 14.73
CA GLY A 272 -40.76 6.86 13.39
C GLY A 272 -42.14 6.21 13.28
N ASP A 273 -42.88 6.52 12.22
CA ASP A 273 -44.19 5.95 11.95
C ASP A 273 -44.11 4.42 11.84
N ARG A 274 -44.83 3.70 12.70
CA ARG A 274 -44.97 2.25 12.62
C ARG A 274 -46.43 1.83 12.56
N LYS A 275 -46.85 1.39 11.37
CA LYS A 275 -47.81 0.30 11.29
C LYS A 275 -47.08 -0.98 11.69
N VAL A 276 -47.37 -1.49 12.88
CA VAL A 276 -47.07 -2.88 13.23
C VAL A 276 -47.98 -3.74 12.34
N ILE A 277 -47.43 -4.37 11.32
CA ILE A 277 -48.13 -5.43 10.60
C ILE A 277 -47.96 -6.68 11.46
N LEU A 278 -48.97 -6.96 12.28
CA LEU A 278 -49.19 -8.25 12.93
C LEU A 278 -49.66 -9.28 11.89
#